data_AF-A0A933V0E4-F1
#
_entry.id   AF-A0A933V0E4-F1
#
_cell.length_a   1.000
_cell.length_b   1.000
_cell.length_c   1.000
_cell.angle_alpha   90.00
_cell.angle_beta   90.00
_cell.angle_gamma   90.00
#
_symmetry.space_group_name_H-M   'P 1'
#
loop_
_entity.id
_entity.type
_entity.pdbx_description
1 polymer ?
#
loop_
_entity_poly.entity_id
_entity_poly.type
_entity_poly.pdbx_seq_one_letter_code
_entity_poly.pdbx_strand_id
1 'polypeptide(L)'
;MKSSLRLAVAALAAAFAMSLPALAAESPRPGAVQEGGRPPMDDAQRKEMQQKMKERVLDHIDAKIKILQSTQSCIRAASDVESMAVCHAQERKQMKDIRDKERSEIRERNAQRGERQGPPPGSGPR
;
A
#
# COMPACT_ATOMS: atom_id res chain seq x y z
N MET A 1 -18.23 35.82 -44.99
CA MET A 1 -19.42 36.05 -44.12
C MET A 1 -20.24 34.76 -44.12
N LYS A 2 -20.50 34.22 -42.92
CA LYS A 2 -21.77 33.60 -42.45
C LYS A 2 -22.51 32.66 -43.43
N SER A 3 -22.78 31.39 -43.16
CA SER A 3 -23.39 30.86 -41.93
C SER A 3 -23.63 29.34 -42.12
N SER A 4 -23.33 28.52 -41.11
CA SER A 4 -24.32 27.74 -40.33
C SER A 4 -24.45 26.26 -40.74
N LEU A 5 -23.92 25.37 -39.91
CA LEU A 5 -24.73 24.28 -39.36
C LEU A 5 -24.07 23.77 -38.07
N ARG A 6 -24.68 24.11 -36.94
CA ARG A 6 -24.45 23.46 -35.64
C ARG A 6 -25.46 22.31 -35.50
N LEU A 7 -25.07 21.36 -34.65
CA LEU A 7 -25.90 20.43 -33.86
C LEU A 7 -26.06 18.98 -34.36
N ALA A 8 -25.97 18.11 -33.33
CA ALA A 8 -26.35 16.71 -33.22
C ALA A 8 -25.38 15.73 -33.93
N VAL A 9 -24.77 14.76 -33.25
CA VAL A 9 -25.45 13.74 -32.45
C VAL A 9 -24.61 13.37 -31.21
N ALA A 10 -25.16 13.69 -30.03
CA ALA A 10 -24.89 12.94 -28.82
C ALA A 10 -25.83 11.72 -28.83
N ALA A 11 -25.30 10.49 -28.82
CA ALA A 11 -25.99 9.29 -28.35
C ALA A 11 -25.12 8.05 -28.59
N LEU A 12 -24.45 7.57 -27.55
CA LEU A 12 -24.13 6.14 -27.38
C LEU A 12 -23.84 5.89 -25.90
N ALA A 13 -24.87 6.14 -25.09
CA ALA A 13 -25.04 5.51 -23.79
C ALA A 13 -26.01 4.33 -23.97
N ALA A 14 -25.87 3.31 -23.11
CA ALA A 14 -26.69 2.11 -22.98
C ALA A 14 -26.24 0.88 -23.81
N ALA A 15 -25.20 0.21 -23.33
CA ALA A 15 -25.04 -1.24 -23.48
C ALA A 15 -24.21 -1.82 -22.31
N PHE A 16 -24.70 -1.67 -21.08
CA PHE A 16 -24.14 -2.37 -19.90
C PHE A 16 -25.26 -2.81 -18.93
N ALA A 17 -26.37 -3.28 -19.50
CA ALA A 17 -27.40 -3.98 -18.75
C ALA A 17 -27.51 -5.38 -19.35
N MET A 18 -26.72 -6.33 -18.83
CA MET A 18 -27.00 -7.79 -18.78
C MET A 18 -25.85 -8.49 -18.04
N SER A 19 -25.89 -8.49 -16.71
CA SER A 19 -25.32 -9.55 -15.86
C SER A 19 -25.60 -9.23 -14.39
N LEU A 20 -26.85 -9.42 -13.96
CA LEU A 20 -27.14 -9.67 -12.54
C LEU A 20 -26.97 -11.19 -12.30
N PRO A 21 -26.06 -11.63 -11.42
CA PRO A 21 -26.21 -12.93 -10.79
C PRO A 21 -27.24 -12.82 -9.67
N ALA A 22 -28.09 -13.83 -9.62
CA ALA A 22 -29.21 -13.99 -8.74
C ALA A 22 -28.85 -13.92 -7.25
N LEU A 23 -29.84 -13.49 -6.48
CA LEU A 23 -29.95 -13.55 -5.03
C LEU A 23 -29.62 -14.97 -4.52
N ALA A 24 -28.44 -15.14 -3.93
CA ALA A 24 -28.21 -16.23 -2.99
C ALA A 24 -28.88 -15.84 -1.67
N ALA A 25 -30.00 -16.49 -1.38
CA ALA A 25 -30.64 -16.46 -0.07
C ALA A 25 -29.68 -17.07 0.97
N GLU A 26 -28.87 -16.23 1.60
CA GLU A 26 -28.05 -16.64 2.74
C GLU A 26 -28.98 -16.72 3.97
N SER A 27 -29.42 -17.94 4.26
CA SER A 27 -30.03 -18.32 5.54
C SER A 27 -29.11 -17.89 6.68
N PRO A 28 -29.55 -17.08 7.67
CA PRO A 28 -28.73 -16.75 8.82
C PRO A 28 -28.54 -18.03 9.64
N ARG A 29 -27.34 -18.65 9.55
CA ARG A 29 -26.94 -19.70 10.48
C ARG A 29 -26.88 -19.10 11.89
N PRO A 30 -27.73 -19.54 12.84
CA PRO A 30 -27.57 -19.16 14.23
C PRO A 30 -26.44 -20.01 14.80
N GLY A 31 -25.25 -19.45 15.00
CA GLY A 31 -24.14 -20.22 15.55
C GLY A 31 -22.72 -19.65 15.46
N ALA A 32 -22.52 -18.37 15.15
CA ALA A 32 -21.18 -17.78 15.22
C ALA A 32 -20.91 -17.23 16.64
N VAL A 33 -20.69 -18.13 17.60
CA VAL A 33 -19.94 -17.77 18.80
C VAL A 33 -18.46 -17.90 18.46
N GLN A 34 -17.74 -16.78 18.41
CA GLN A 34 -16.35 -16.73 18.87
C GLN A 34 -16.04 -15.31 19.34
N GLU A 35 -16.52 -15.05 20.54
CA GLU A 35 -16.15 -13.93 21.40
C GLU A 35 -14.71 -14.15 21.88
N GLY A 36 -13.76 -13.88 20.98
CA GLY A 36 -12.33 -13.71 21.27
C GLY A 36 -11.81 -12.43 20.62
N GLY A 37 -12.72 -11.48 20.36
CA GLY A 37 -12.45 -10.25 19.66
C GLY A 37 -11.61 -9.32 20.51
N ARG A 38 -10.54 -8.77 19.92
CA ARG A 38 -9.83 -7.63 20.51
C ARG A 38 -10.87 -6.56 20.88
N PRO A 39 -10.75 -5.91 22.04
CA PRO A 39 -11.67 -4.84 22.40
C PRO A 39 -11.73 -3.83 21.25
N PRO A 40 -12.93 -3.29 20.94
CA PRO A 40 -13.06 -2.29 19.89
C PRO A 40 -12.13 -1.11 20.22
N MET A 41 -11.26 -0.79 19.27
CA MET A 41 -10.29 0.29 19.42
C MET A 41 -11.03 1.64 19.39
N ASP A 42 -10.69 2.54 20.32
CA ASP A 42 -11.26 3.90 20.38
C ASP A 42 -11.03 4.68 19.07
N ASP A 43 -11.96 5.56 18.69
CA ASP A 43 -11.88 6.33 17.45
C ASP A 43 -10.68 7.27 17.39
N ALA A 44 -10.27 7.86 18.51
CA ALA A 44 -9.05 8.66 18.60
C ALA A 44 -7.81 7.79 18.36
N GLN A 45 -7.77 6.60 18.95
CA GLN A 45 -6.67 5.64 18.75
C GLN A 45 -6.59 5.16 17.29
N ARG A 46 -7.75 4.95 16.64
CA ARG A 46 -7.82 4.61 15.22
C ARG A 46 -7.27 5.73 14.33
N LYS A 47 -7.68 6.98 14.58
CA LYS A 47 -7.20 8.16 13.84
C LYS A 47 -5.69 8.34 14.01
N GLU A 48 -5.17 8.19 15.22
CA GLU A 48 -3.73 8.25 15.49
C GLU A 48 -2.96 7.17 14.71
N MET A 49 -3.46 5.94 14.69
CA MET A 49 -2.84 4.84 13.94
C MET A 49 -2.84 5.09 12.43
N GLN A 50 -3.95 5.61 11.91
CA GLN A 50 -4.06 5.99 10.49
C GLN A 50 -3.07 7.11 10.13
N GLN A 51 -2.95 8.13 10.98
CA GLN A 51 -2.03 9.23 10.77
C GLN A 51 -0.56 8.76 10.77
N LYS A 52 -0.18 7.92 11.75
CA LYS A 52 1.16 7.31 11.80
C LYS A 52 1.45 6.43 10.58
N MET A 53 0.44 5.69 10.09
CA MET A 53 0.61 4.87 8.87
C MET A 53 0.79 5.75 7.63
N LYS A 54 0.00 6.83 7.52
CA LYS A 54 0.12 7.80 6.44
C LYS A 54 1.50 8.44 6.42
N GLU A 55 2.00 8.91 7.57
CA GLU A 55 3.33 9.51 7.68
C GLU A 55 4.43 8.57 7.22
N ARG A 56 4.40 7.29 7.64
CA ARG A 56 5.38 6.29 7.15
C ARG A 56 5.34 6.08 5.65
N VAL A 57 4.15 6.09 5.05
CA VAL A 57 3.99 5.95 3.61
C VAL A 57 4.57 7.17 2.88
N LEU A 58 4.32 8.38 3.41
CA LEU A 58 4.89 9.60 2.86
C LEU A 58 6.42 9.61 2.96
N ASP A 59 6.99 9.24 4.11
CA ASP A 59 8.43 9.14 4.30
C ASP A 59 9.07 8.16 3.31
N HIS A 60 8.43 7.01 3.07
CA HIS A 60 8.88 6.04 2.08
C HIS A 60 8.88 6.62 0.66
N ILE A 61 7.79 7.31 0.29
CA ILE A 61 7.64 7.94 -1.03
C ILE A 61 8.72 9.01 -1.21
N ASP A 62 8.92 9.89 -0.23
CA ASP A 62 9.91 10.96 -0.28
C ASP A 62 11.34 10.42 -0.39
N ALA A 63 11.65 9.31 0.31
CA ALA A 63 12.94 8.66 0.19
C ALA A 63 13.18 8.10 -1.23
N LYS A 64 12.16 7.50 -1.85
CA LYS A 64 12.25 7.02 -3.25
C LYS A 64 12.39 8.16 -4.24
N ILE A 65 11.64 9.25 -4.05
CA ILE A 65 11.73 10.45 -4.89
C ILE A 65 13.17 10.99 -4.86
N LYS A 66 13.77 11.11 -3.67
CA LYS A 66 15.17 11.57 -3.52
C LYS A 66 16.16 10.69 -4.29
N ILE A 67 16.03 9.36 -4.21
CA ILE A 67 16.88 8.43 -4.96
C ILE A 67 16.71 8.63 -6.47
N LEU A 68 15.47 8.72 -6.94
CA LEU A 68 15.18 8.90 -8.37
C LEU A 68 15.69 10.24 -8.90
N GLN A 69 15.54 11.32 -8.12
CA GLN A 69 16.10 12.63 -8.44
C GLN A 69 17.64 12.60 -8.49
N SER A 70 18.28 11.93 -7.53
CA SER A 70 19.74 11.74 -7.54
C SER A 70 20.20 10.93 -8.76
N THR A 71 19.47 9.86 -9.10
CA THR A 71 19.77 8.99 -10.24
C THR A 71 19.61 9.75 -11.55
N GLN A 72 18.54 10.55 -11.67
CA GLN A 72 18.33 11.43 -12.83
C GLN A 72 19.50 12.39 -13.02
N SER A 73 19.97 13.03 -11.95
CA SER A 73 21.13 13.93 -11.99
C SER A 73 22.41 13.21 -12.39
N CYS A 74 22.64 11.99 -11.88
CA CYS A 74 23.78 11.16 -12.24
C CYS A 74 23.76 10.79 -13.73
N ILE A 75 22.63 10.31 -14.24
CA ILE A 75 22.48 9.93 -15.65
C ILE A 75 22.64 11.14 -16.57
N ARG A 76 22.13 12.31 -16.18
CA ARG A 76 22.32 13.56 -16.96
C ARG A 76 23.79 13.98 -17.06
N ALA A 77 24.61 13.64 -16.07
CA ALA A 77 26.04 13.95 -16.06
C ALA A 77 26.90 12.85 -16.69
N ALA A 78 26.35 11.66 -16.94
CA ALA A 78 27.06 10.53 -17.52
C ALA A 78 27.38 10.77 -19.00
N SER A 79 28.62 10.53 -19.41
CA SER A 79 29.11 10.72 -20.78
C SER A 79 29.04 9.46 -21.64
N ASP A 80 28.89 8.29 -21.02
CA ASP A 80 29.08 6.99 -21.65
C ASP A 80 28.27 5.89 -20.93
N VAL A 81 28.28 4.70 -21.51
CA VAL A 81 27.51 3.56 -21.02
C VAL A 81 28.04 3.04 -19.68
N GLU A 82 29.35 3.13 -19.44
CA GLU A 82 29.97 2.66 -18.20
C GLU A 82 29.57 3.55 -17.02
N SER A 83 29.61 4.87 -17.20
CA SER A 83 29.14 5.85 -16.21
C SER A 83 27.64 5.73 -15.94
N MET A 84 26.80 5.47 -16.96
CA MET A 84 25.38 5.16 -16.75
C MET A 84 25.18 3.88 -15.93
N ALA A 85 25.98 2.84 -16.16
CA ALA A 85 25.90 1.60 -15.39
C ALA A 85 26.22 1.81 -13.90
N VAL A 86 27.18 2.70 -13.60
CA VAL A 86 27.49 3.13 -12.22
C VAL A 86 26.29 3.85 -11.60
N CYS A 87 25.65 4.79 -12.30
CA CYS A 87 24.45 5.47 -11.81
C CYS A 87 23.34 4.48 -11.43
N HIS A 88 23.06 3.50 -12.29
CA HIS A 88 22.07 2.47 -11.99
C HIS A 88 22.48 1.53 -10.85
N ALA A 89 23.76 1.22 -10.71
CA ALA A 89 24.24 0.43 -9.58
C ALA A 89 24.03 1.18 -8.25
N GLN A 90 24.29 2.49 -8.23
CA GLN A 90 24.04 3.33 -7.07
C GLN A 90 22.54 3.41 -6.74
N GLU A 91 21.68 3.63 -7.74
CA GLU A 91 20.22 3.61 -7.60
C GLU A 91 19.74 2.30 -6.94
N ARG A 92 20.15 1.15 -7.50
CA ARG A 92 19.76 -0.17 -6.98
C ARG A 92 20.21 -0.39 -5.54
N LYS A 93 21.43 0.07 -5.20
CA LYS A 93 21.96 -0.02 -3.85
C LYS A 93 21.10 0.79 -2.88
N GLN A 94 20.86 2.07 -3.17
CA GLN A 94 20.06 2.94 -2.30
C GLN A 94 18.62 2.43 -2.15
N MET A 95 18.03 1.92 -3.23
CA MET A 95 16.68 1.35 -3.19
C MET A 95 16.62 0.06 -2.36
N LYS A 96 17.69 -0.74 -2.38
CA LYS A 96 17.84 -1.92 -1.52
C LYS A 96 17.96 -1.50 -0.05
N ASP A 97 18.76 -0.49 0.25
CA ASP A 97 18.98 -0.02 1.61
C ASP A 97 17.67 0.44 2.29
N ILE A 98 16.78 1.12 1.55
CA ILE A 98 15.43 1.46 2.06
C ILE A 98 14.63 0.20 2.39
N ARG A 99 14.56 -0.78 1.47
CA ARG A 99 13.80 -2.01 1.71
C ARG A 99 14.34 -2.82 2.89
N ASP A 100 15.66 -2.86 3.03
CA ASP A 100 16.31 -3.60 4.10
C ASP A 100 16.04 -2.93 5.47
N LYS A 101 16.07 -1.60 5.52
CA LYS A 101 15.67 -0.82 6.70
C LYS A 101 14.20 -1.07 7.08
N GLU A 102 13.28 -1.07 6.12
CA GLU A 102 11.87 -1.37 6.41
C GLU A 102 11.68 -2.79 6.93
N ARG A 103 12.42 -3.75 6.36
CA ARG A 103 12.39 -5.13 6.81
C ARG A 103 12.95 -5.29 8.22
N SER A 104 13.99 -4.53 8.61
CA SER A 104 14.50 -4.56 9.98
C SER A 104 13.50 -3.94 10.96
N GLU A 105 12.91 -2.79 10.64
CA GLU A 105 11.89 -2.16 11.49
C GLU A 105 10.65 -3.04 11.70
N ILE A 106 10.21 -3.76 10.66
CA ILE A 106 9.10 -4.73 10.80
C ILE A 106 9.52 -5.88 11.72
N ARG A 107 10.74 -6.41 11.57
CA ARG A 107 11.24 -7.48 12.42
C ARG A 107 11.36 -7.04 13.88
N GLU A 108 11.85 -5.85 14.14
CA GLU A 108 11.94 -5.27 15.49
C GLU A 108 10.56 -5.09 16.13
N ARG A 109 9.58 -4.53 15.39
CA ARG A 109 8.19 -4.41 15.86
C ARG A 109 7.58 -5.78 16.18
N ASN A 110 7.86 -6.79 15.36
CA ASN A 110 7.36 -8.14 15.58
C ASN A 110 8.03 -8.81 16.79
N ALA A 111 9.34 -8.61 16.99
CA ALA A 111 10.07 -9.11 18.15
C ALA A 111 9.51 -8.52 19.45
N GLN A 112 9.36 -7.19 19.52
CA GLN A 112 8.76 -6.51 20.67
C GLN A 112 7.32 -6.97 20.94
N ARG A 113 6.57 -7.27 19.88
CA ARG A 113 5.21 -7.78 19.97
C ARG A 113 5.16 -9.25 20.43
N GLY A 114 6.16 -10.05 20.08
CA GLY A 114 6.36 -11.43 20.52
C GLY A 114 6.81 -11.52 21.98
N GLU A 115 7.62 -10.59 22.47
CA GLU A 115 7.98 -10.51 23.90
C GLU A 115 6.79 -10.06 24.78
N ARG A 116 5.89 -9.21 24.25
CA ARG A 116 4.70 -8.74 24.99
C ARG A 116 3.52 -9.72 24.98
N GLN A 117 3.46 -10.64 24.03
CA GLN A 117 2.48 -11.72 24.02
C GLN A 117 3.19 -12.97 24.50
N GLY A 118 3.05 -13.27 25.80
CA GLY A 118 3.44 -14.57 26.35
C GLY A 118 2.86 -15.74 25.55
N PRO A 119 3.29 -16.98 25.85
CA PRO A 119 2.94 -18.17 25.06
C PRO A 119 1.44 -18.23 24.77
N PRO A 120 1.03 -18.63 23.55
CA PRO A 120 -0.38 -18.67 23.18
C PRO A 120 -1.18 -19.47 24.21
N PRO A 121 -2.36 -18.98 24.65
CA PRO A 121 -3.15 -19.65 25.66
C PRO A 121 -3.44 -21.09 25.21
N GLY A 122 -2.97 -22.06 25.98
CA GLY A 122 -3.12 -23.50 25.69
C GLY A 122 -1.83 -24.27 25.39
N SER A 123 -0.65 -23.65 25.49
CA SER A 123 0.65 -24.32 25.27
C SER A 123 1.33 -24.84 26.55
N GLY A 124 0.54 -25.25 27.55
CA GLY A 124 1.03 -25.98 28.73
C GLY A 124 1.30 -27.45 28.40
N PRO A 125 2.23 -28.13 29.10
CA PRO A 125 2.46 -29.56 28.91
C PRO A 125 1.18 -30.33 29.28
N ARG A 126 0.84 -31.31 28.42
CA ARG A 126 -0.25 -32.27 28.67
C ARG A 126 0.02 -33.11 29.90
#